data_AF-A0A953Q0E8-F1
#
_entry.id   AF-A0A953Q0E8-F1
#
_cell.length_a   1.000
_cell.length_b   1.000
_cell.length_c   1.000
_cell.angle_alpha   90.00
_cell.angle_beta   90.00
_cell.angle_gamma   90.00
#
_symmetry.space_group_name_H-M   'P 1'
#
loop_
_entity.id
_entity.type
_entity.pdbx_description
1 polymer ?
#
loop_
_entity_poly.entity_id
_entity_poly.type
_entity_poly.pdbx_seq_one_letter_code
_entity_poly.pdbx_strand_id
1 'polypeptide(L)'
;MSKLGDFFVRWFLNARRLFQMLVGLAFLFLAVAGAAVSFSEWRFYRMAPSMGLARFSLIAGFTVLLIIFALYSFLKARSIK
;
A
#
# COMPACT_ATOMS: atom_id res chain seq x y z
N MET A 1 -21.87 33.59 1.57
CA MET A 1 -20.83 32.55 1.34
C MET A 1 -20.25 32.77 -0.05
N SER A 2 -18.98 33.17 -0.12
CA SER A 2 -18.31 33.59 -1.35
C SER A 2 -18.00 32.38 -2.23
N LYS A 3 -18.29 32.45 -3.54
CA LYS A 3 -17.99 31.42 -4.55
C LYS A 3 -16.53 30.91 -4.50
N LEU A 4 -15.62 31.75 -4.02
CA LEU A 4 -14.20 31.41 -3.79
C LEU A 4 -14.03 30.37 -2.67
N GLY A 5 -14.79 30.47 -1.57
CA GLY A 5 -14.74 29.52 -0.47
C GLY A 5 -15.15 28.11 -0.90
N ASP A 6 -16.23 27.99 -1.68
CA ASP A 6 -16.67 26.70 -2.23
C ASP A 6 -15.64 26.09 -3.20
N PHE A 7 -14.91 26.93 -3.94
CA PHE A 7 -13.85 26.47 -4.84
C PHE A 7 -12.65 25.92 -4.06
N PHE A 8 -12.22 26.61 -3.00
CA PHE A 8 -11.14 26.16 -2.13
C PHE A 8 -11.48 24.85 -1.41
N VAL A 9 -12.72 24.70 -0.92
CA VAL A 9 -13.18 23.47 -0.27
C VAL A 9 -13.15 22.29 -1.25
N ARG A 10 -13.66 22.46 -2.47
CA ARG A 10 -13.62 21.41 -3.51
C ARG A 10 -12.19 21.05 -3.91
N TRP A 11 -11.31 22.04 -4.05
CA TRP A 11 -9.91 21.82 -4.38
C TRP A 11 -9.18 21.05 -3.27
N PHE A 12 -9.42 21.42 -2.01
CA PHE A 12 -8.86 20.73 -0.85
C PHE A 12 -9.34 19.28 -0.72
N LEU A 13 -10.63 19.02 -0.95
CA LEU A 13 -11.19 17.66 -0.96
C LEU A 13 -10.56 16.80 -2.07
N ASN A 14 -10.37 17.35 -3.27
CA ASN A 14 -9.69 16.67 -4.36
C ASN A 14 -8.21 16.39 -4.06
N ALA A 15 -7.49 17.37 -3.48
CA ALA A 15 -6.09 17.18 -3.08
C ALA A 15 -5.96 16.09 -2.02
N ARG A 16 -6.86 16.06 -1.03
CA ARG A 16 -6.92 15.02 0.01
C ARG A 16 -7.20 13.64 -0.58
N ARG A 17 -8.09 13.57 -1.58
CA ARG A 17 -8.40 12.34 -2.30
C ARG A 17 -7.22 11.82 -3.11
N LEU A 18 -6.51 12.70 -3.83
CA LEU A 18 -5.28 12.37 -4.56
C LEU A 18 -4.18 11.88 -3.62
N PHE A 19 -3.99 12.53 -2.48
CA PHE A 19 -3.01 12.12 -1.48
C PHE A 19 -3.27 10.69 -0.98
N GLN A 20 -4.52 10.35 -0.65
CA GLN A 20 -4.88 8.98 -0.26
C GLN A 20 -4.65 7.99 -1.41
N MET A 21 -4.93 8.34 -2.67
CA MET A 21 -4.62 7.45 -3.80
C MET A 21 -3.10 7.23 -3.95
N LEU A 22 -2.28 8.27 -3.77
CA LEU A 22 -0.82 8.15 -3.84
C LEU A 22 -0.25 7.30 -2.71
N VAL A 23 -0.78 7.44 -1.49
CA VAL A 23 -0.42 6.60 -0.34
C VAL A 23 -0.78 5.14 -0.62
N GLY A 24 -1.98 4.88 -1.13
CA GLY A 24 -2.39 3.53 -1.54
C GLY A 24 -1.49 2.94 -2.63
N LEU A 25 -1.09 3.76 -3.60
CA LEU A 25 -0.18 3.37 -4.68
C LEU A 25 1.23 3.04 -4.14
N ALA A 26 1.75 3.84 -3.21
CA ALA A 26 3.04 3.58 -2.57
C ALA A 26 3.04 2.25 -1.82
N PHE A 27 1.98 1.96 -1.06
CA PHE A 27 1.81 0.67 -0.40
C PHE A 27 1.70 -0.50 -1.40
N LEU A 28 1.05 -0.29 -2.54
CA LEU A 28 0.99 -1.29 -3.60
C LEU A 28 2.39 -1.61 -4.17
N PHE A 29 3.21 -0.59 -4.44
CA PHE A 29 4.59 -0.79 -4.89
C PHE A 29 5.45 -1.53 -3.86
N LEU A 30 5.33 -1.15 -2.58
CA LEU A 30 6.00 -1.85 -1.49
C LEU A 30 5.55 -3.31 -1.39
N ALA A 31 4.26 -3.60 -1.61
CA ALA A 31 3.75 -4.96 -1.63
C ALA A 31 4.31 -5.78 -2.80
N VAL A 32 4.39 -5.20 -4.00
CA VAL A 32 5.00 -5.88 -5.17
C VAL A 32 6.48 -6.16 -4.91
N ALA A 33 7.21 -5.21 -4.34
CA ALA A 33 8.61 -5.41 -3.95
C ALA A 33 8.75 -6.53 -2.89
N GLY A 34 7.90 -6.52 -1.86
CA GLY A 34 7.85 -7.57 -0.84
C GLY A 34 7.54 -8.95 -1.42
N ALA A 35 6.61 -9.04 -2.38
CA ALA A 35 6.30 -10.27 -3.10
C ALA A 35 7.49 -10.77 -3.95
N ALA A 36 8.19 -9.87 -4.65
CA ALA A 36 9.38 -10.22 -5.42
C ALA A 36 10.51 -10.76 -4.53
N VAL A 37 10.75 -10.14 -3.38
CA VAL A 37 11.72 -10.59 -2.39
C VAL A 37 11.30 -11.92 -1.75
N SER A 38 10.01 -12.11 -1.50
CA SER A 38 9.49 -13.38 -0.97
C SER A 38 9.68 -14.52 -1.97
N PHE A 39 9.48 -14.25 -3.26
CA PHE A 39 9.68 -15.23 -4.32
C PHE A 39 11.16 -15.60 -4.51
N SER A 40 12.07 -14.63 -4.38
CA SER A 40 13.51 -14.91 -4.43
C SER A 40 13.96 -15.72 -3.21
N GLU A 41 13.54 -15.35 -2.01
CA GLU A 41 13.78 -16.10 -0.77
C GLU A 41 13.22 -17.53 -0.87
N TRP A 42 12.00 -17.72 -1.40
CA TRP A 42 11.42 -19.06 -1.63
C TRP A 42 12.28 -19.94 -2.55
N ARG A 43 12.87 -19.34 -3.59
CA ARG A 43 13.76 -20.05 -4.52
C ARG A 43 15.08 -20.45 -3.84
N PHE A 44 15.65 -19.60 -2.99
CA PHE A 44 16.80 -19.93 -2.15
C PHE A 44 16.44 -21.01 -1.11
N TYR A 45 15.24 -20.94 -0.57
CA TYR A 45 14.68 -21.89 0.38
C TYR A 45 14.65 -23.33 -0.12
N ARG A 46 14.23 -23.50 -1.38
CA ARG A 46 14.23 -24.83 -2.03
C ARG A 46 15.64 -25.42 -2.16
N MET A 47 16.69 -24.61 -2.12
CA MET A 47 18.08 -25.06 -2.26
C MET A 47 18.74 -25.35 -0.90
N ALA A 48 18.32 -24.67 0.18
CA ALA A 48 18.84 -24.87 1.54
C ALA A 48 17.73 -24.69 2.59
N PRO A 49 17.06 -25.79 3.02
CA PRO A 49 15.81 -25.73 3.81
C PRO A 49 15.97 -25.32 5.28
N SER A 50 17.18 -25.07 5.78
CA SER A 50 17.44 -24.85 7.21
C SER A 50 17.47 -23.39 7.69
N MET A 51 17.36 -22.36 6.82
CA MET A 51 17.89 -21.01 7.16
C MET A 51 16.96 -19.75 7.14
N GLY A 52 15.79 -19.69 6.53
CA GLY A 52 14.85 -18.54 6.68
C GLY A 52 13.30 -18.69 6.54
N LEU A 53 12.65 -19.65 7.21
CA LEU A 53 11.19 -19.87 7.14
C LEU A 53 10.51 -18.74 7.92
N ALA A 54 11.17 -18.34 9.01
CA ALA A 54 10.86 -17.13 9.77
C ALA A 54 11.01 -15.86 8.93
N ARG A 55 12.10 -15.73 8.15
CA ARG A 55 12.35 -14.54 7.30
C ARG A 55 11.31 -14.43 6.18
N PHE A 56 11.03 -15.54 5.50
CA PHE A 56 9.98 -15.61 4.49
C PHE A 56 8.60 -15.26 5.05
N SER A 57 8.22 -15.88 6.18
CA SER A 57 6.92 -15.63 6.83
C SER A 57 6.77 -14.16 7.25
N LEU A 58 7.83 -13.54 7.78
CA LEU A 58 7.82 -12.13 8.19
C LEU A 58 7.66 -11.19 6.99
N ILE A 59 8.38 -11.43 5.89
CA ILE A 59 8.29 -10.61 4.67
C ILE A 59 6.92 -10.79 4.00
N ALA A 60 6.42 -12.02 3.93
CA ALA A 60 5.10 -12.33 3.38
C ALA A 60 3.99 -11.68 4.21
N GLY A 61 4.06 -11.78 5.55
CA GLY A 61 3.10 -11.15 6.46
C GLY A 61 3.11 -9.62 6.35
N PHE A 62 4.30 -9.02 6.29
CA PHE A 62 4.43 -7.58 6.07
C PHE A 62 3.83 -7.15 4.72
N THR A 63 4.05 -7.93 3.66
CA THR A 63 3.46 -7.69 2.34
C THR A 63 1.93 -7.68 2.38
N VAL A 64 1.31 -8.62 3.11
CA VAL A 64 -0.15 -8.66 3.28
C VAL A 64 -0.66 -7.42 4.01
N LEU A 65 0.04 -6.97 5.07
CA LEU A 65 -0.33 -5.74 5.78
C LEU A 65 -0.28 -4.50 4.87
N LEU A 66 0.73 -4.40 4.02
CA LEU A 66 0.84 -3.31 3.03
C LEU A 66 -0.35 -3.32 2.06
N ILE A 67 -0.78 -4.49 1.60
CA ILE A 67 -1.95 -4.62 0.71
C ILE A 67 -3.22 -4.15 1.44
N ILE A 68 -3.41 -4.51 2.71
CA ILE A 68 -4.55 -4.06 3.52
C ILE A 68 -4.54 -2.53 3.65
N PHE A 69 -3.39 -1.93 3.95
CA PHE A 69 -3.27 -0.47 4.03
C PHE A 69 -3.48 0.21 2.69
N ALA A 70 -3.01 -0.37 1.59
CA ALA A 70 -3.28 0.12 0.25
C ALA A 70 -4.80 0.17 -0.03
N LEU A 71 -5.48 -0.95 0.18
CA LEU A 71 -6.93 -1.07 0.00
C LEU A 71 -7.70 -0.11 0.90
N TYR A 72 -7.31 0.00 2.17
CA TYR A 72 -7.93 0.94 3.10
C TYR A 72 -7.77 2.39 2.65
N SER A 73 -6.58 2.78 2.16
CA SER A 73 -6.34 4.12 1.65
C SER A 73 -7.18 4.42 0.40
N PHE A 74 -7.34 3.46 -0.52
CA PHE A 74 -8.23 3.60 -1.67
C PHE A 74 -9.72 3.69 -1.27
N LEU A 75 -10.18 2.88 -0.32
CA LEU A 75 -11.53 2.97 0.22
C LEU A 75 -11.79 4.33 0.88
N LYS A 76 -10.82 4.82 1.66
CA LYS A 76 -10.89 6.13 2.31
C LYS A 76 -10.90 7.26 1.28
N ALA A 77 -10.11 7.15 0.20
CA ALA A 77 -10.15 8.09 -0.91
C ALA A 77 -11.53 8.14 -1.59
N ARG A 78 -12.23 7.00 -1.68
CA ARG A 78 -13.58 6.90 -2.29
C ARG A 78 -14.69 7.42 -1.37
N SER A 79 -14.49 7.38 -0.05
CA SER A 79 -15.44 7.90 0.94
C SER A 79 -15.47 9.42 1.04
N ILE A 80 -14.45 10.12 0.52
CA ILE A 80 -14.41 11.58 0.48
C ILE A 80 -15.37 12.03 -0.64
N LYS A 81 -16.52 12.59 -0.25
CA LYS A 81 -17.53 13.19 -1.13
C LYS A 81 -17.60 14.69 -0.91
#